data_AF-A0A2G5UAI9-F1
#
_entry.id   AF-A0A2G5UAI9-F1
#
_cell.length_a   1.000
_cell.length_b   1.000
_cell.length_c   1.000
_cell.angle_alpha   90.00
_cell.angle_beta   90.00
_cell.angle_gamma   90.00
#
_symmetry.space_group_name_H-M   'P 1'
#
loop_
_entity.id
_entity.type
_entity.pdbx_description
1 polymer ?
#
loop_
_entity_poly.entity_id
_entity_poly.type
_entity_poly.pdbx_seq_one_letter_code
_entity_poly.pdbx_strand_id
1 'polypeptide(L)'
;MDETPKSRKFGLLKFPFALREEVIRNMEFMDAFHFSTLSKRSKRLVHNAKLRTHSITFCLNTFVANDKIIVETIKDGKCVMISLADPRESFKRKNPDVIDGRKLANLINEPSDDYKKKLSAHLLFIFHFKETKLHIEKAVSNVHFERNYTEPLTDFFSVGCQKNVRFCINRLGFTAFHFI
;
A
#
# COMPACT_ATOMS: atom_id res chain seq x y z
N MET A 1 24.42 26.88 -31.90
CA MET A 1 24.19 27.18 -30.46
C MET A 1 23.41 26.01 -29.90
N ASP A 2 24.06 25.14 -29.13
CA ASP A 2 23.38 24.06 -28.43
C ASP A 2 22.66 24.64 -27.20
N GLU A 3 21.36 24.86 -27.33
CA GLU A 3 20.52 25.13 -26.16
C GLU A 3 20.44 23.85 -25.33
N THR A 4 21.21 23.80 -24.26
CA THR A 4 21.03 22.79 -23.19
C THR A 4 19.55 22.77 -22.78
N PRO A 5 18.91 21.57 -22.70
CA PRO A 5 17.49 21.50 -22.37
C PRO A 5 17.31 22.04 -20.96
N LYS A 6 16.78 23.28 -20.86
CA LYS A 6 16.44 23.91 -19.59
C LYS A 6 15.59 22.91 -18.81
N SER A 7 16.11 22.44 -17.68
CA SER A 7 15.40 21.52 -16.80
C SER A 7 14.02 22.11 -16.53
N ARG A 8 12.98 21.50 -17.11
CA ARG A 8 11.60 21.95 -16.94
C ARG A 8 11.25 21.72 -15.48
N LYS A 9 11.47 22.74 -14.64
CA LYS A 9 11.10 22.71 -13.23
C LYS A 9 9.61 22.39 -13.17
N PHE A 10 9.27 21.31 -12.48
CA PHE A 10 7.91 20.78 -12.36
C PHE A 10 6.94 21.91 -12.01
N GLY A 11 5.98 22.22 -12.91
CA GLY A 11 5.17 23.44 -12.84
C GLY A 11 4.42 23.61 -11.52
N LEU A 12 3.98 22.49 -10.92
CA LEU A 12 3.33 22.47 -9.62
C LEU A 12 4.16 23.14 -8.52
N LEU A 13 5.49 23.05 -8.60
CA LEU A 13 6.38 23.59 -7.57
C LEU A 13 6.46 25.13 -7.56
N LYS A 14 5.97 25.79 -8.61
CA LYS A 14 5.91 27.25 -8.68
C LYS A 14 4.76 27.84 -7.85
N PHE A 15 3.74 27.05 -7.54
CA PHE A 15 2.58 27.53 -6.79
C PHE A 15 2.86 27.64 -5.29
N PRO A 16 2.18 28.57 -4.60
CA PRO A 16 2.12 28.64 -3.15
C PRO A 16 1.78 27.29 -2.51
N PHE A 17 2.25 27.08 -1.28
CA PHE A 17 2.10 25.82 -0.57
C PHE A 17 0.64 25.34 -0.47
N ALA A 18 -0.28 26.22 -0.10
CA ALA A 18 -1.70 25.89 0.05
C ALA A 18 -2.33 25.35 -1.24
N LEU A 19 -2.05 25.97 -2.39
CA LEU A 19 -2.55 25.51 -3.69
C LEU A 19 -1.98 24.15 -4.07
N ARG A 20 -0.69 23.90 -3.80
CA ARG A 20 -0.08 22.58 -4.05
C ARG A 20 -0.75 21.48 -3.22
N GLU A 21 -1.02 21.74 -1.94
CA GLU A 21 -1.72 20.78 -1.09
C GLU A 21 -3.16 20.53 -1.54
N GLU A 22 -3.87 21.57 -1.99
CA GLU A 22 -5.22 21.43 -2.52
C GLU A 22 -5.26 20.60 -3.80
N VAL A 23 -4.34 20.83 -4.74
CA VAL A 23 -4.21 20.01 -5.95
C VAL A 23 -3.98 18.54 -5.57
N ILE A 24 -3.08 18.27 -4.62
CA ILE A 24 -2.78 16.91 -4.19
C ILE A 24 -3.97 16.27 -3.46
N ARG A 25 -4.68 17.01 -2.60
CA ARG A 25 -5.92 16.52 -1.94
C ARG A 25 -7.01 16.14 -2.95
N ASN A 26 -6.98 16.74 -4.14
CA ASN A 26 -7.93 16.46 -5.20
C ASN A 26 -7.50 15.33 -6.15
N MET A 27 -6.26 14.85 -6.10
CA MET A 27 -5.81 13.70 -6.90
C MET A 27 -6.58 12.41 -6.56
N GLU A 28 -6.67 11.52 -7.56
CA GLU A 28 -7.10 10.14 -7.32
C GLU A 28 -6.02 9.34 -6.59
N PHE A 29 -6.41 8.21 -6.01
CA PHE A 29 -5.51 7.37 -5.21
C PHE A 29 -4.25 6.96 -5.99
N MET A 30 -4.43 6.48 -7.23
CA MET A 30 -3.30 6.05 -8.06
C MET A 30 -2.46 7.21 -8.55
N ASP A 31 -3.05 8.36 -8.85
CA ASP A 31 -2.30 9.55 -9.26
C ASP A 31 -1.41 10.06 -8.13
N ALA A 32 -1.94 10.12 -6.91
CA ALA A 32 -1.18 10.49 -5.72
C ALA A 32 -0.04 9.49 -5.44
N PHE A 33 -0.30 8.19 -5.64
CA PHE A 33 0.74 7.17 -5.53
C PHE A 33 1.87 7.42 -6.55
N HIS A 34 1.57 7.56 -7.84
CA HIS A 34 2.60 7.81 -8.86
C HIS A 34 3.33 9.12 -8.64
N PHE A 35 2.64 10.19 -8.23
CA PHE A 35 3.29 11.46 -7.91
C PHE A 35 4.27 11.31 -6.75
N SER A 36 3.93 10.51 -5.74
CA SER A 36 4.80 10.27 -4.58
C SER A 36 6.10 9.54 -4.92
N THR A 37 6.16 8.77 -6.01
CA THR A 37 7.36 8.02 -6.39
C THR A 37 8.39 8.84 -7.18
N LEU A 38 7.99 10.00 -7.73
CA LEU A 38 8.86 10.84 -8.56
C LEU A 38 10.10 11.38 -7.82
N SER A 39 9.98 11.71 -6.52
CA SER A 39 11.07 12.26 -5.72
C SER A 39 10.77 12.24 -4.22
N LYS A 40 11.80 12.38 -3.38
CA LYS A 40 11.63 12.61 -1.93
C LYS A 40 10.74 13.82 -1.62
N ARG A 41 10.80 14.87 -2.46
CA ARG A 41 10.01 16.09 -2.30
C ARG A 41 8.54 15.85 -2.61
N SER A 42 8.22 15.16 -3.70
CA SER A 42 6.84 14.84 -4.05
C SER A 42 6.22 13.87 -3.04
N LYS A 43 6.97 12.86 -2.56
CA LYS A 43 6.54 11.99 -1.45
C LYS A 43 6.10 12.78 -0.22
N ARG A 44 6.90 13.76 0.22
CA ARG A 44 6.57 14.64 1.35
C ARG A 44 5.35 15.52 1.09
N LEU A 45 5.18 16.01 -0.13
CA LEU A 45 4.01 16.82 -0.49
C LEU A 45 2.72 15.98 -0.40
N VAL A 46 2.74 14.72 -0.84
CA VAL A 46 1.58 13.82 -0.72
C VAL A 46 1.24 13.54 0.75
N HIS A 47 2.25 13.18 1.54
CA HIS A 47 2.08 12.99 2.99
C HIS A 47 1.46 14.21 3.67
N ASN A 48 2.00 15.41 3.41
CA ASN A 48 1.56 16.65 4.06
C ASN A 48 0.16 17.10 3.66
N ALA A 49 -0.25 16.80 2.42
CA ALA A 49 -1.61 17.04 1.94
C ALA A 49 -2.66 16.24 2.72
N LYS A 50 -2.25 15.23 3.51
CA LYS A 50 -3.13 14.40 4.36
C LYS A 50 -4.32 13.84 3.57
N LEU A 51 -4.04 13.28 2.38
CA LEU A 51 -5.06 12.68 1.55
C LEU A 51 -5.75 11.56 2.37
N ARG A 52 -7.05 11.73 2.62
CA ARG A 52 -7.83 10.81 3.44
C ARG A 52 -8.36 9.66 2.59
N THR A 53 -8.14 8.45 3.10
CA THR A 53 -8.63 7.20 2.50
C THR A 53 -9.45 6.45 3.54
N HIS A 54 -10.43 5.64 3.13
CA HIS A 54 -11.37 5.03 4.07
C HIS A 54 -10.66 3.95 4.85
N SER A 55 -10.27 2.88 4.16
CA SER A 55 -9.59 1.76 4.77
C SER A 55 -8.48 1.21 3.89
N ILE A 56 -7.49 0.60 4.54
CA ILE A 56 -6.52 -0.30 3.89
C ILE A 56 -6.61 -1.66 4.58
N THR A 57 -6.75 -2.71 3.79
CA THR A 57 -6.83 -4.09 4.27
C THR A 57 -5.70 -4.91 3.67
N PHE A 58 -4.87 -5.48 4.54
CA PHE A 58 -3.84 -6.43 4.15
C PHE A 58 -4.41 -7.84 4.32
N CYS A 59 -4.63 -8.55 3.22
CA CYS A 59 -5.06 -9.94 3.21
C CYS A 59 -3.84 -10.83 2.99
N LEU A 60 -3.46 -11.60 4.01
CA LEU A 60 -2.40 -12.59 3.94
C LEU A 60 -3.03 -13.98 4.00
N ASN A 61 -2.93 -14.71 2.89
CA ASN A 61 -3.52 -16.03 2.77
C ASN A 61 -2.41 -17.08 2.74
N THR A 62 -2.29 -17.87 3.80
CA THR A 62 -1.27 -18.94 3.84
C THR A 62 -1.66 -20.20 3.05
N PHE A 63 -2.89 -20.27 2.51
CA PHE A 63 -3.41 -21.42 1.77
C PHE A 63 -3.32 -21.27 0.25
N VAL A 64 -3.54 -20.05 -0.27
CA VAL A 64 -3.52 -19.74 -1.69
C VAL A 64 -2.61 -18.55 -1.89
N ALA A 65 -1.72 -18.58 -2.89
CA ALA A 65 -0.88 -17.46 -3.30
C ALA A 65 -1.73 -16.29 -3.86
N ASN A 66 -2.49 -15.66 -2.97
CA ASN A 66 -3.47 -14.63 -3.26
C ASN A 66 -3.39 -13.50 -2.22
N ASP A 67 -2.21 -13.33 -1.63
CA ASP A 67 -1.91 -12.16 -0.80
C ASP A 67 -2.26 -10.90 -1.59
N LYS A 68 -2.94 -9.97 -0.95
CA LYS A 68 -3.38 -8.72 -1.58
C LYS A 68 -3.55 -7.60 -0.58
N ILE A 69 -3.45 -6.38 -1.08
CA ILE A 69 -3.84 -5.16 -0.38
C ILE A 69 -5.12 -4.66 -1.04
N ILE A 70 -6.12 -4.35 -0.24
CA ILE A 70 -7.36 -3.72 -0.68
C ILE A 70 -7.39 -2.32 -0.08
N VAL A 71 -7.53 -1.31 -0.93
CA VAL A 71 -7.67 0.08 -0.50
C VAL A 71 -9.05 0.58 -0.89
N GLU A 72 -9.79 1.08 0.09
CA GLU A 72 -11.12 1.66 -0.11
C GLU A 72 -11.04 3.20 -0.08
N THR A 73 -11.37 3.83 -1.20
CA THR A 73 -11.27 5.29 -1.38
C THR A 73 -12.51 6.01 -0.84
N ILE A 74 -12.33 7.19 -0.21
CA ILE A 74 -13.46 7.96 0.34
C ILE A 74 -14.29 8.63 -0.76
N LYS A 75 -13.62 9.11 -1.82
CA LYS A 75 -14.27 9.97 -2.84
C LYS A 75 -15.33 9.22 -3.64
N ASP A 76 -15.04 7.98 -4.01
CA ASP A 76 -15.84 7.18 -4.93
C ASP A 76 -16.25 5.81 -4.38
N GLY A 77 -15.86 5.48 -3.13
CA GLY A 77 -16.19 4.20 -2.50
C GLY A 77 -15.61 2.98 -3.23
N LYS A 78 -14.64 3.19 -4.13
CA LYS A 78 -14.05 2.13 -4.93
C LYS A 78 -12.99 1.38 -4.14
N CYS A 79 -12.88 0.10 -4.45
CA CYS A 79 -11.83 -0.77 -3.92
C CYS A 79 -10.73 -0.94 -4.96
N VAL A 80 -9.55 -0.40 -4.67
CA VAL A 80 -8.33 -0.68 -5.43
C VAL A 80 -7.72 -1.96 -4.87
N MET A 81 -7.62 -3.00 -5.71
CA MET A 81 -7.00 -4.27 -5.33
C MET A 81 -5.58 -4.35 -5.88
N ILE A 82 -4.63 -4.59 -5.00
CA ILE A 82 -3.21 -4.75 -5.34
C ILE A 82 -2.79 -6.17 -4.97
N SER A 83 -2.41 -6.98 -5.95
CA SER A 83 -1.90 -8.32 -5.71
C SER A 83 -0.46 -8.28 -5.18
N LEU A 84 -0.19 -9.11 -4.18
CA LEU A 84 1.15 -9.39 -3.64
C LEU A 84 1.59 -10.84 -3.93
N ALA A 85 0.86 -11.56 -4.79
CA ALA A 85 1.22 -12.91 -5.19
C ALA A 85 2.46 -12.90 -6.11
N ASP A 86 3.24 -13.98 -6.11
CA ASP A 86 4.28 -14.12 -7.14
C ASP A 86 3.58 -14.29 -8.51
N PRO A 87 4.00 -13.55 -9.55
CA PRO A 87 3.46 -13.71 -10.90
C PRO A 87 3.46 -15.17 -11.38
N ARG A 88 4.44 -15.97 -10.92
CA ARG A 88 4.59 -17.39 -11.28
C ARG A 88 3.58 -18.31 -10.60
N GLU A 89 3.01 -17.90 -9.47
CA GLU A 89 2.07 -18.71 -8.67
C GLU A 89 0.60 -18.31 -8.88
N SER A 90 0.34 -17.30 -9.72
CA SER A 90 -1.02 -16.83 -9.99
C SER A 90 -1.83 -17.86 -10.80
N PHE A 91 -2.51 -18.77 -10.09
CA PHE A 91 -3.51 -19.64 -10.67
C PHE A 91 -4.72 -18.82 -11.14
N LYS A 92 -4.74 -18.53 -12.44
CA LYS A 92 -5.91 -18.27 -13.28
C LYS A 92 -6.68 -16.94 -13.05
N ARG A 93 -6.96 -16.31 -14.20
CA ARG A 93 -7.75 -15.08 -14.45
C ARG A 93 -7.06 -13.80 -13.96
N LYS A 94 -6.31 -13.17 -14.86
CA LYS A 94 -5.99 -11.74 -14.76
C LYS A 94 -7.32 -10.99 -14.73
N ASN A 95 -7.82 -10.69 -13.54
CA ASN A 95 -8.83 -9.66 -13.41
C ASN A 95 -8.13 -8.36 -13.83
N PRO A 96 -8.54 -7.69 -14.92
CA PRO A 96 -7.89 -6.46 -15.38
C PRO A 96 -7.88 -5.36 -14.31
N ASP A 97 -8.77 -5.44 -13.33
CA ASP A 97 -8.93 -4.45 -12.27
C ASP A 97 -7.95 -4.65 -11.09
N VAL A 98 -7.12 -5.70 -11.12
CA VAL A 98 -6.13 -5.98 -10.07
C VAL A 98 -4.76 -5.46 -10.48
N ILE A 99 -4.20 -4.58 -9.65
CA ILE A 99 -2.90 -3.97 -9.87
C ILE A 99 -1.80 -4.91 -9.37
N ASP A 100 -0.72 -5.03 -10.14
CA ASP A 100 0.47 -5.79 -9.77
C ASP A 100 1.31 -5.02 -8.74
N GLY A 101 1.34 -5.50 -7.49
CA GLY A 101 2.06 -4.87 -6.40
C GLY A 101 3.58 -4.86 -6.59
N ARG A 102 4.16 -5.84 -7.30
CA ARG A 102 5.59 -5.86 -7.60
C ARG A 102 5.95 -4.74 -8.56
N LYS A 103 5.11 -4.49 -9.57
CA LYS A 103 5.29 -3.34 -10.48
C LYS A 103 5.21 -2.02 -9.73
N LEU A 104 4.24 -1.87 -8.80
CA LEU A 104 4.15 -0.66 -7.97
C LEU A 104 5.37 -0.48 -7.08
N ALA A 105 5.82 -1.55 -6.43
CA ALA A 105 6.99 -1.51 -5.55
C ALA A 105 8.29 -1.13 -6.29
N ASN A 106 8.41 -1.50 -7.56
CA ASN A 106 9.54 -1.12 -8.41
C ASN A 106 9.59 0.38 -8.74
N LEU A 107 8.47 1.09 -8.65
CA LEU A 107 8.44 2.55 -8.80
C LEU A 107 9.00 3.27 -7.55
N ILE A 108 9.03 2.59 -6.40
CA ILE A 108 9.47 3.18 -5.13
C ILE A 108 11.00 3.15 -5.06
N ASN A 109 11.59 4.34 -5.11
CA ASN A 109 13.02 4.61 -5.01
C ASN A 109 13.54 4.50 -3.56
N GLU A 110 13.20 3.42 -2.86
CA GLU A 110 13.64 3.13 -1.49
C GLU A 110 14.26 1.73 -1.42
N PRO A 111 15.39 1.57 -0.70
CA PRO A 111 16.05 0.27 -0.56
C PRO A 111 15.21 -0.64 0.34
N SER A 112 14.86 -1.82 -0.17
CA SER A 112 14.26 -2.90 0.60
C SER A 112 14.30 -4.19 -0.20
N ASP A 113 14.75 -5.27 0.44
CA ASP A 113 14.83 -6.59 -0.17
C ASP A 113 13.43 -7.24 -0.32
N ASP A 114 12.47 -6.80 0.49
CA ASP A 114 11.08 -7.26 0.48
C ASP A 114 10.17 -6.20 -0.13
N TYR A 115 9.75 -6.43 -1.38
CA TYR A 115 8.89 -5.51 -2.11
C TYR A 115 7.51 -5.33 -1.44
N LYS A 116 6.99 -6.33 -0.72
CA LYS A 116 5.70 -6.24 -0.03
C LYS A 116 5.82 -5.26 1.14
N LYS A 117 6.87 -5.38 1.96
CA LYS A 117 7.15 -4.41 3.05
C LYS A 117 7.35 -3.01 2.52
N LYS A 118 8.15 -2.87 1.46
CA LYS A 118 8.41 -1.57 0.81
C LYS A 118 7.12 -0.89 0.36
N LEU A 119 6.26 -1.63 -0.32
CA LEU A 119 4.98 -1.12 -0.80
C LEU A 119 4.05 -0.73 0.36
N SER A 120 3.89 -1.62 1.34
CA SER A 120 3.05 -1.39 2.53
C SER A 120 3.50 -0.14 3.30
N ALA A 121 4.79 -0.01 3.57
CA ALA A 121 5.37 1.13 4.27
C ALA A 121 5.13 2.43 3.49
N HIS A 122 5.30 2.40 2.17
CA HIS A 122 5.10 3.58 1.34
C HIS A 122 3.63 4.02 1.32
N LEU A 123 2.68 3.09 1.17
CA LEU A 123 1.24 3.36 1.21
C LEU A 123 0.80 3.97 2.54
N LEU A 124 1.23 3.36 3.66
CA LEU A 124 0.91 3.82 5.01
C LEU A 124 1.56 5.16 5.34
N PHE A 125 2.70 5.47 4.72
CA PHE A 125 3.32 6.77 4.85
C PHE A 125 2.55 7.86 4.09
N ILE A 126 2.25 7.65 2.80
CA ILE A 126 1.73 8.74 1.97
C ILE A 126 0.22 9.01 2.17
N PHE A 127 -0.55 8.03 2.64
CA PHE A 127 -2.00 8.14 2.80
C PHE A 127 -2.42 8.12 4.26
N HIS A 128 -3.49 8.85 4.56
CA HIS A 128 -4.09 8.86 5.89
C HIS A 128 -5.38 8.04 5.91
N PHE A 129 -5.26 6.77 6.32
CA PHE A 129 -6.39 5.86 6.43
C PHE A 129 -7.19 6.12 7.71
N LYS A 130 -8.53 6.03 7.64
CA LYS A 130 -9.36 6.01 8.85
C LYS A 130 -9.22 4.68 9.59
N GLU A 131 -9.04 3.60 8.84
CA GLU A 131 -8.97 2.25 9.35
C GLU A 131 -7.87 1.45 8.64
N THR A 132 -7.06 0.75 9.42
CA THR A 132 -6.07 -0.21 8.91
C THR A 132 -6.49 -1.60 9.38
N LYS A 133 -6.70 -2.54 8.45
CA LYS A 133 -7.12 -3.91 8.75
C LYS A 133 -6.02 -4.88 8.36
N LEU A 134 -5.75 -5.84 9.23
CA LEU A 134 -4.92 -6.99 8.89
C LEU A 134 -5.78 -8.25 8.97
N HIS A 135 -5.93 -8.92 7.84
CA HIS A 135 -6.65 -10.17 7.71
C HIS A 135 -5.66 -11.31 7.44
N ILE A 136 -5.61 -12.28 8.36
CA ILE A 136 -4.74 -13.44 8.25
C ILE A 136 -5.61 -14.69 8.26
N GLU A 137 -5.53 -15.48 7.19
CA GLU A 137 -6.08 -16.83 7.14
C GLU A 137 -4.94 -17.83 7.33
N LYS A 138 -5.00 -18.62 8.41
CA LYS A 138 -4.00 -19.66 8.75
C LYS A 138 -4.58 -21.08 8.68
N ALA A 139 -3.78 -22.02 8.17
CA ALA A 139 -4.07 -23.46 8.20
C ALA A 139 -4.03 -24.03 9.62
N VAL A 140 -5.04 -24.82 9.98
CA VAL A 140 -4.99 -25.75 11.11
C VAL A 140 -4.41 -27.07 10.58
N SER A 141 -3.11 -27.08 10.33
CA SER A 141 -2.36 -28.33 10.16
C SER A 141 -0.90 -28.06 10.49
N ASN A 142 -0.39 -28.82 11.44
CA ASN A 142 0.99 -28.85 11.92
C ASN A 142 1.96 -29.20 10.78
N VAL A 143 2.25 -28.23 9.92
CA VAL A 143 3.27 -28.34 8.89
C VAL A 143 4.12 -27.09 9.02
N HIS A 144 5.41 -27.28 9.28
CA HIS A 144 6.45 -26.27 9.22
C HIS A 144 6.54 -25.70 7.79
N PHE A 145 5.56 -24.89 7.38
CA PHE A 145 5.72 -23.98 6.27
C PHE A 145 6.52 -22.79 6.80
N GLU A 146 7.63 -22.50 6.13
CA GLU A 146 8.56 -21.44 6.48
C GLU A 146 7.82 -20.18 6.94
N ARG A 147 8.13 -19.79 8.18
CA ARG A 147 7.64 -18.65 8.94
C ARG A 147 8.01 -17.30 8.34
N ASN A 148 8.31 -17.21 7.03
CA ASN A 148 9.05 -16.10 6.46
C ASN A 148 8.20 -14.89 6.03
N TYR A 149 6.86 -14.94 6.06
CA TYR A 149 6.02 -13.79 5.69
C TYR A 149 5.00 -13.36 6.76
N THR A 150 4.51 -14.27 7.59
CA THR A 150 3.56 -13.92 8.66
C THR A 150 4.27 -13.21 9.83
N GLU A 151 5.38 -13.73 10.32
CA GLU A 151 6.16 -13.08 11.40
C GLU A 151 6.59 -11.66 11.03
N PRO A 152 7.23 -11.40 9.87
CA PRO A 152 7.73 -10.06 9.57
C PRO A 152 6.67 -8.99 9.31
N LEU A 153 5.46 -9.33 8.84
CA LEU A 153 4.38 -8.35 8.70
C LEU A 153 3.67 -8.13 10.04
N THR A 154 3.48 -9.19 10.84
CA THR A 154 2.94 -9.03 12.20
C THR A 154 3.88 -8.18 13.06
N ASP A 155 5.19 -8.37 12.94
CA ASP A 155 6.23 -7.54 13.58
C ASP A 155 6.29 -6.12 13.03
N PHE A 156 6.16 -5.96 11.70
CA PHE A 156 6.06 -4.64 11.07
C PHE A 156 4.84 -3.85 11.58
N PHE A 157 3.70 -4.51 11.76
CA PHE A 157 2.48 -3.89 12.30
C PHE A 157 2.54 -3.70 13.81
N SER A 158 3.19 -4.60 14.57
CA SER A 158 3.31 -4.50 16.04
C SER A 158 4.32 -3.42 16.47
N VAL A 159 5.40 -3.21 15.72
CA VAL A 159 6.46 -2.24 16.04
C VAL A 159 6.27 -0.90 15.31
N GLY A 160 5.68 -0.89 14.11
CA GLY A 160 5.70 0.29 13.23
C GLY A 160 4.38 1.06 13.05
N CYS A 161 3.22 0.46 13.34
CA CYS A 161 1.90 1.04 12.99
C CYS A 161 0.93 1.10 14.18
N GLN A 162 1.27 1.86 15.24
CA GLN A 162 0.44 2.04 16.44
C GLN A 162 -0.82 2.92 16.26
N LYS A 163 -1.43 2.99 15.07
CA LYS A 163 -2.66 3.79 14.88
C LYS A 163 -3.77 2.94 14.26
N ASN A 164 -4.74 2.55 15.10
CA ASN A 164 -6.04 1.95 14.74
C ASN A 164 -5.93 0.73 13.81
N VAL A 165 -5.08 -0.24 14.15
CA VAL A 165 -4.99 -1.50 13.42
C VAL A 165 -6.00 -2.49 14.00
N ARG A 166 -7.00 -2.89 13.20
CA ARG A 166 -7.92 -3.98 13.56
C ARG A 166 -7.38 -5.30 13.01
N PHE A 167 -7.14 -6.24 13.91
CA PHE A 167 -6.72 -7.59 13.54
C PHE A 167 -7.94 -8.50 13.41
N CYS A 168 -8.07 -9.14 12.25
CA CYS A 168 -9.05 -10.19 11.99
C CYS A 168 -8.30 -11.48 11.68
N ILE A 169 -8.26 -12.41 12.64
CA ILE A 169 -7.68 -13.73 12.43
C ILE A 169 -8.82 -14.71 12.25
N ASN A 170 -8.97 -15.22 11.02
CA ASN A 170 -9.89 -16.30 10.74
C ASN A 170 -9.13 -17.62 10.88
N ARG A 171 -9.31 -18.31 12.02
CA ARG A 171 -9.14 -19.76 12.06
C ARG A 171 -10.44 -20.35 11.54
N LEU A 172 -10.41 -21.31 10.63
CA LEU A 172 -11.60 -22.03 10.17
C LEU A 172 -12.48 -22.41 11.39
N GLY A 173 -13.58 -21.69 11.60
CA GLY A 173 -14.53 -21.87 12.70
C GLY A 173 -14.53 -20.83 13.85
N PHE A 174 -13.56 -19.91 13.96
CA PHE A 174 -13.56 -18.86 15.00
C PHE A 174 -12.97 -17.54 14.48
N THR A 175 -13.78 -16.48 14.52
CA THR A 175 -13.37 -15.09 14.26
C THR A 175 -12.92 -14.46 15.58
N ALA A 176 -11.63 -14.14 15.71
CA ALA A 176 -11.13 -13.36 16.84
C ALA A 176 -10.76 -11.95 16.34
N PHE A 177 -11.39 -10.94 16.95
CA PHE A 177 -11.02 -9.54 16.78
C PHE A 177 -10.10 -9.14 17.94
N HIS A 178 -8.93 -8.60 17.63
CA HIS A 178 -8.05 -7.99 18.62
C HIS A 178 -7.98 -6.49 18.35
N PHE A 179 -8.26 -5.69 19.38
CA PHE A 179 -8.10 -4.24 19.40
C PHE A 179 -6.86 -3.94 20.27
N ILE A 180 -5.89 -3.21 19.72
CA ILE A 180 -4.74 -2.67 20.44
C ILE A 180 -4.84 -1.15 20.38
#